data_AF-A0A4R4UFV3-F1
#
_entry.id   AF-A0A4R4UFV3-F1
#
_cell.length_a   1.000
_cell.length_b   1.000
_cell.length_c   1.000
_cell.angle_alpha   90.00
_cell.angle_beta   90.00
_cell.angle_gamma   90.00
#
_symmetry.space_group_name_H-M   'P 1'
#
loop_
_entity.id
_entity.type
_entity.pdbx_description
1 polymer ?
#
loop_
_entity_poly.entity_id
_entity_poly.type
_entity_poly.pdbx_seq_one_letter_code
_entity_poly.pdbx_strand_id
1 'polypeptide(L)'
;MDQTAARRGGMHRRRGTARAVVLAVVFGLIAGAVTAIAQGMLRGYPASTGLMVFWAAAALIAGPLLGVGAQWLRRRPGTRAALGLSALCGVLLGEAGYGLLVIAQSTSSVYWWGQGLVGVLLVAAGAGWKLRGVGLVVQAVLFTAAVAMVFVVLHTHGPALMLLVP
;
A
#
# COMPACT_ATOMS: atom_id res chain seq x y z
N MET A 1 25.52 -11.82 36.14
CA MET A 1 24.52 -11.69 35.04
C MET A 1 25.27 -11.63 33.72
N ASP A 2 25.07 -12.64 32.87
CA ASP A 2 25.93 -12.93 31.71
C ASP A 2 25.53 -12.10 30.47
N GLN A 3 26.27 -11.02 30.23
CA GLN A 3 26.07 -10.12 29.09
C GLN A 3 26.29 -10.81 27.73
N THR A 4 27.01 -11.94 27.69
CA THR A 4 27.32 -12.64 26.44
C THR A 4 26.13 -13.45 25.92
N ALA A 5 25.37 -14.09 26.83
CA ALA A 5 24.13 -14.80 26.50
C ALA A 5 23.05 -13.84 25.97
N ALA A 6 22.91 -12.66 26.58
CA ALA A 6 21.96 -11.62 26.13
C ALA A 6 22.31 -11.08 24.72
N ARG A 7 23.60 -10.87 24.41
CA ARG A 7 24.05 -10.45 23.07
C ARG A 7 23.81 -11.51 21.99
N ARG A 8 24.07 -12.80 22.28
CA ARG A 8 23.82 -13.91 21.33
C ARG A 8 22.32 -14.05 21.01
N GLY A 9 21.45 -13.97 22.03
CA GLY A 9 20.00 -14.03 21.84
C GLY A 9 19.45 -12.91 20.96
N GLY A 10 19.97 -11.68 21.12
CA GLY A 10 19.59 -10.53 20.29
C GLY A 10 20.00 -10.67 18.82
N MET A 11 21.15 -11.27 18.55
CA MET A 11 21.68 -11.45 17.20
C MET A 11 20.91 -12.52 16.41
N HIS A 12 20.51 -13.63 17.05
CA HIS A 12 19.65 -14.65 16.43
C HIS A 12 18.25 -14.11 16.10
N ARG A 13 17.63 -13.33 17.00
CA ARG A 13 16.33 -12.68 16.72
C ARG A 13 16.42 -11.71 15.54
N ARG A 14 17.44 -10.85 15.50
CA ARG A 14 17.64 -9.90 14.38
C ARG A 14 17.83 -10.61 13.03
N ARG A 15 18.62 -11.69 13.00
CA ARG A 15 18.83 -12.51 11.80
C ARG A 15 17.53 -13.21 11.36
N GLY A 16 16.72 -13.69 12.30
CA GLY A 16 15.41 -14.29 12.02
C GLY A 16 14.42 -13.29 11.43
N THR A 17 14.34 -12.08 11.98
CA THR A 17 13.47 -11.01 11.46
C THR A 17 13.90 -10.55 10.07
N ALA A 18 15.20 -10.34 9.84
CA ALA A 18 15.71 -9.96 8.52
C ALA A 18 15.37 -11.01 7.46
N ARG A 19 15.56 -12.30 7.76
CA ARG A 19 15.16 -13.40 6.88
C ARG A 19 13.66 -13.41 6.60
N ALA A 20 12.82 -13.23 7.62
CA ALA A 20 11.37 -13.20 7.44
C ALA A 20 10.92 -12.03 6.55
N VAL A 21 11.54 -10.86 6.69
CA VAL A 21 11.26 -9.69 5.83
C VAL A 21 11.67 -9.97 4.39
N VAL A 22 12.87 -10.50 4.16
CA VAL A 22 13.34 -10.85 2.82
C VAL A 22 12.42 -11.88 2.17
N LEU A 23 12.03 -12.93 2.90
CA LEU A 23 11.10 -13.94 2.40
C LEU A 23 9.74 -13.36 2.05
N ALA A 24 9.19 -12.47 2.89
CA ALA A 24 7.91 -11.82 2.61
C ALA A 24 7.98 -10.93 1.36
N VAL A 25 9.07 -10.19 1.17
CA VAL A 25 9.29 -9.35 -0.03
C VAL A 25 9.41 -10.23 -1.28
N VAL A 26 10.26 -11.25 -1.24
CA VAL A 26 10.46 -12.17 -2.37
C VAL A 26 9.15 -12.88 -2.71
N PHE A 27 8.42 -13.38 -1.70
CA PHE A 27 7.13 -14.02 -1.92
C PHE A 27 6.10 -13.08 -2.53
N GLY A 28 6.01 -11.84 -2.05
CA GLY A 28 5.12 -10.82 -2.62
C GLY A 28 5.45 -10.50 -4.08
N LEU A 29 6.73 -10.34 -4.42
CA LEU A 29 7.18 -10.11 -5.79
C LEU A 29 6.88 -11.30 -6.71
N ILE A 30 7.14 -12.52 -6.25
CA ILE A 30 6.82 -13.74 -7.01
C ILE A 30 5.31 -13.87 -7.21
N ALA A 31 4.51 -13.66 -6.16
CA ALA A 31 3.06 -13.72 -6.26
C ALA A 31 2.51 -12.68 -7.27
N GLY A 32 3.05 -11.45 -7.25
CA GLY A 32 2.73 -10.42 -8.23
C GLY A 32 3.11 -10.83 -9.67
N ALA A 33 4.30 -11.38 -9.88
CA ALA A 33 4.73 -11.85 -11.19
C ALA A 33 3.88 -13.02 -11.70
N VAL A 34 3.61 -14.01 -10.85
CA VAL A 34 2.78 -15.18 -11.19
C VAL A 34 1.36 -14.77 -11.54
N THR A 35 0.74 -13.88 -10.75
CA THR A 35 -0.62 -13.39 -11.04
C THR A 35 -0.67 -12.59 -12.34
N ALA A 36 0.34 -11.77 -12.64
CA ALA A 36 0.43 -11.06 -13.92
C ALA A 36 0.54 -12.01 -15.11
N ILE A 37 1.40 -13.04 -15.02
CA ILE A 37 1.56 -14.06 -16.07
C ILE A 37 0.28 -14.87 -16.25
N ALA A 38 -0.31 -15.36 -15.15
CA ALA A 38 -1.55 -16.11 -15.17
C ALA A 38 -2.68 -15.31 -15.82
N GLN A 39 -2.80 -14.02 -15.48
CA GLN A 39 -3.79 -13.14 -16.08
C GLN A 39 -3.54 -12.91 -17.58
N GLY A 40 -2.28 -12.84 -17.99
CA GLY A 40 -1.91 -12.79 -19.41
C GLY A 40 -2.28 -14.06 -20.18
N MET A 41 -2.06 -15.24 -19.59
CA MET A 41 -2.48 -16.52 -20.17
C MET A 41 -4.00 -16.68 -20.24
N LEU A 42 -4.72 -16.21 -19.22
CA LEU A 42 -6.18 -16.28 -19.16
C LEU A 42 -6.88 -15.30 -20.12
N ARG A 43 -6.26 -14.14 -20.38
CA ARG A 43 -6.87 -13.07 -21.19
C ARG A 43 -6.25 -12.91 -22.59
N GLY A 44 -5.22 -13.68 -22.92
CA GLY A 44 -4.53 -13.63 -24.21
C GLY A 44 -3.63 -12.39 -24.41
N TYR A 45 -3.35 -11.63 -23.35
CA TYR A 45 -2.47 -10.46 -23.41
C TYR A 45 -1.11 -10.78 -22.81
N PRO A 46 0.00 -10.76 -23.58
CA PRO A 46 1.32 -11.02 -23.02
C PRO A 46 1.70 -9.92 -22.02
N ALA A 47 2.22 -10.32 -20.85
CA ALA A 47 2.78 -9.38 -19.90
C ALA A 47 4.07 -8.78 -20.48
N SER A 48 4.07 -7.47 -20.74
CA SER A 48 5.25 -6.80 -21.28
C SER A 48 6.32 -6.60 -20.19
N THR A 49 7.60 -6.69 -20.58
CA THR A 49 8.72 -6.45 -19.66
C THR A 49 8.66 -5.05 -19.06
N GLY A 50 8.27 -4.03 -19.84
CA GLY A 50 8.12 -2.66 -19.35
C GLY A 50 7.06 -2.53 -18.26
N LEU A 51 5.91 -3.19 -18.42
CA LEU A 51 4.86 -3.21 -17.40
C LEU A 51 5.34 -3.90 -16.12
N MET A 52 6.07 -5.03 -16.24
CA MET A 52 6.66 -5.71 -15.08
C MET A 52 7.69 -4.86 -14.33
N VAL A 53 8.59 -4.18 -15.05
CA VAL A 53 9.60 -3.29 -14.44
C VAL A 53 8.94 -2.11 -13.74
N PHE A 54 7.91 -1.50 -14.36
CA PHE A 54 7.15 -0.42 -13.76
C PHE A 54 6.52 -0.85 -12.43
N TRP A 55 5.80 -1.98 -12.41
CA TRP A 55 5.15 -2.47 -11.18
C TRP A 55 6.16 -2.92 -10.12
N ALA A 56 7.30 -3.48 -10.52
CA ALA A 56 8.38 -3.81 -9.60
C ALA A 56 8.98 -2.56 -8.94
N ALA A 57 9.21 -1.49 -9.72
CA ALA A 57 9.70 -0.21 -9.20
C ALA A 57 8.67 0.43 -8.27
N ALA A 58 7.39 0.45 -8.66
CA ALA A 58 6.29 0.93 -7.82
C ALA A 58 6.22 0.15 -6.50
N ALA A 59 6.31 -1.17 -6.53
CA ALA A 59 6.33 -2.01 -5.34
C ALA A 59 7.56 -1.75 -4.45
N LEU A 60 8.74 -1.48 -5.04
CA LEU A 60 9.95 -1.18 -4.28
C LEU A 60 9.87 0.16 -3.54
N ILE A 61 9.18 1.15 -4.13
CA ILE A 61 9.00 2.48 -3.55
C ILE A 61 7.84 2.50 -2.55
N ALA A 62 6.67 1.99 -2.96
CA ALA A 62 5.47 2.01 -2.13
C ALA A 62 5.54 0.96 -1.00
N GLY A 63 6.11 -0.22 -1.26
CA GLY A 63 6.15 -1.34 -0.34
C GLY A 63 6.72 -1.00 1.05
N PRO A 64 7.89 -0.33 1.16
CA PRO A 64 8.42 0.11 2.44
C PRO A 64 7.51 1.09 3.18
N LEU A 65 6.88 2.04 2.47
CA LEU A 65 5.97 3.01 3.06
C LEU A 65 4.71 2.32 3.61
N LEU A 66 4.12 1.42 2.83
CA LEU A 66 2.97 0.62 3.25
C LEU A 66 3.34 -0.32 4.41
N GLY A 67 4.55 -0.89 4.40
CA GLY A 67 5.06 -1.74 5.48
C GLY A 67 5.25 -0.97 6.80
N VAL A 68 5.76 0.26 6.74
CA VAL A 68 5.84 1.16 7.91
C VAL A 68 4.45 1.51 8.42
N GLY A 69 3.52 1.85 7.52
CA GLY A 69 2.12 2.13 7.87
C GLY A 69 1.43 0.94 8.54
N ALA A 70 1.57 -0.26 7.97
CA ALA A 70 1.05 -1.50 8.55
C ALA A 70 1.67 -1.79 9.92
N GLN A 71 2.97 -1.55 10.08
CA GLN A 71 3.65 -1.73 11.37
C GLN A 71 3.18 -0.71 12.41
N TRP A 72 2.91 0.54 12.02
CA TRP A 72 2.30 1.53 12.90
C TRP A 72 0.88 1.16 13.30
N LEU A 73 0.09 0.64 12.36
CA LEU A 73 -1.27 0.16 12.62
C LEU A 73 -1.30 -1.05 13.59
N ARG A 74 -0.32 -1.95 13.50
CA ARG A 74 -0.19 -3.09 14.41
C ARG A 74 0.09 -2.69 15.86
N ARG A 75 0.76 -1.55 16.08
CA ARG A 75 1.14 -1.08 17.43
C ARG A 75 -0.04 -0.44 18.18
N ARG A 76 0.24 0.15 19.34
CA ARG A 76 -0.78 0.76 20.21
C ARG A 76 -1.60 1.84 19.47
N PRO A 77 -2.89 2.01 19.83
CA PRO A 77 -3.75 3.03 19.22
C PRO A 77 -3.18 4.45 19.45
N GLY A 78 -3.36 5.32 18.46
CA GLY A 78 -2.85 6.70 18.47
C GLY A 78 -2.55 7.23 17.07
N THR A 79 -1.90 8.39 16.99
CA THR A 79 -1.63 9.12 15.74
C THR A 79 -0.88 8.30 14.69
N ARG A 80 0.12 7.51 15.08
CA ARG A 80 0.84 6.65 14.13
C ARG A 80 -0.06 5.59 13.51
N ALA A 81 -0.96 5.01 14.29
CA ALA A 81 -1.93 4.04 13.79
C ALA A 81 -2.93 4.70 12.83
N ALA A 82 -3.37 5.93 13.15
CA ALA A 82 -4.20 6.74 12.28
C ALA A 82 -3.49 7.02 10.94
N LEU A 83 -2.27 7.53 10.96
CA LEU A 83 -1.49 7.82 9.75
C LEU A 83 -1.22 6.56 8.91
N GLY A 84 -0.88 5.44 9.55
CA GLY A 84 -0.66 4.16 8.86
C GLY A 84 -1.93 3.65 8.18
N LEU A 85 -3.07 3.72 8.87
CA LEU A 85 -4.38 3.39 8.30
C LEU A 85 -4.72 4.32 7.13
N SER A 86 -4.53 5.63 7.31
CA SER A 86 -4.85 6.64 6.30
C SER A 86 -4.04 6.50 5.03
N ALA A 87 -2.75 6.19 5.14
CA ALA A 87 -1.90 5.95 3.97
C ALA A 87 -2.40 4.75 3.17
N LEU A 88 -2.69 3.63 3.83
CA LEU A 88 -3.21 2.41 3.19
C LEU A 88 -4.57 2.65 2.53
N CYS A 89 -5.52 3.23 3.27
CA CYS A 89 -6.87 3.46 2.76
C CYS A 89 -6.90 4.56 1.69
N GLY A 90 -6.04 5.57 1.82
CA GLY A 90 -5.94 6.68 0.88
C GLY A 90 -5.43 6.22 -0.48
N VAL A 91 -4.47 5.28 -0.52
CA VAL A 91 -4.03 4.67 -1.78
C VAL A 91 -5.15 3.87 -2.43
N LEU A 92 -5.88 3.03 -1.67
CA LEU A 92 -6.99 2.24 -2.22
C LEU A 92 -8.10 3.13 -2.81
N LEU A 93 -8.49 4.18 -2.08
CA LEU A 93 -9.51 5.12 -2.51
C LEU A 93 -9.02 6.02 -3.64
N GLY A 94 -7.74 6.40 -3.64
CA GLY A 94 -7.11 7.18 -4.71
C GLY A 94 -7.07 6.41 -6.02
N GLU A 95 -6.63 5.14 -5.99
CA GLU A 95 -6.69 4.27 -7.16
C GLU A 95 -8.12 4.03 -7.63
N ALA A 96 -9.06 3.78 -6.72
CA ALA A 96 -10.47 3.62 -7.09
C ALA A 96 -11.02 4.89 -7.74
N GLY A 97 -10.69 6.07 -7.19
CA GLY A 97 -11.09 7.37 -7.74
C GLY A 97 -10.50 7.62 -9.13
N TYR A 98 -9.19 7.42 -9.31
CA TYR A 98 -8.54 7.52 -10.62
C TYR A 98 -9.12 6.51 -11.61
N GLY A 99 -9.33 5.27 -11.15
CA GLY A 99 -9.98 4.18 -11.85
C GLY A 99 -11.33 4.59 -12.43
N LEU A 100 -12.20 5.10 -11.57
CA LEU A 100 -13.55 5.52 -11.93
C LEU A 100 -13.58 6.78 -12.80
N LEU A 101 -12.70 7.76 -12.55
CA LEU A 101 -12.70 9.06 -13.23
C LEU A 101 -11.99 9.05 -14.59
N VAL A 102 -10.96 8.21 -14.76
CA VAL A 102 -10.05 8.30 -15.91
C VAL A 102 -10.09 7.05 -16.79
N ILE A 103 -10.18 5.85 -16.19
CA ILE A 103 -9.97 4.58 -16.92
C ILE A 103 -11.15 3.60 -16.86
N ALA A 104 -12.30 4.01 -16.32
CA ALA A 104 -13.50 3.17 -16.23
C ALA A 104 -14.09 2.79 -17.59
N GLN A 105 -13.74 3.52 -18.65
CA GLN A 105 -14.17 3.20 -20.02
C GLN A 105 -13.36 2.06 -20.65
N SER A 106 -12.15 1.79 -20.14
CA SER A 106 -11.24 0.76 -20.66
C SER A 106 -11.05 -0.41 -19.71
N THR A 107 -11.59 -0.34 -18.50
CA THR A 107 -11.47 -1.36 -17.45
C THR A 107 -12.78 -1.53 -16.70
N SER A 108 -13.01 -2.69 -16.08
CA SER A 108 -14.28 -2.97 -15.39
C SER A 108 -14.50 -2.03 -14.20
N SER A 109 -15.59 -1.25 -14.23
CA SER A 109 -15.99 -0.34 -13.14
C SER A 109 -16.25 -1.07 -11.81
N VAL A 110 -16.66 -2.35 -11.86
CA VAL A 110 -16.92 -3.15 -10.66
C VAL A 110 -15.64 -3.36 -9.86
N TYR A 111 -14.49 -3.53 -10.54
CA TYR A 111 -13.20 -3.68 -9.88
C TYR A 111 -12.84 -2.43 -9.06
N TRP A 112 -13.02 -1.24 -9.63
CA TRP A 112 -12.72 0.01 -8.95
C TRP A 112 -13.67 0.28 -7.77
N TRP A 113 -14.97 0.00 -7.93
CA TRP A 113 -15.93 0.09 -6.83
C TRP A 113 -15.62 -0.88 -5.69
N GLY A 114 -15.26 -2.13 -6.02
CA GLY A 114 -14.85 -3.12 -5.03
C GLY A 114 -13.64 -2.65 -4.23
N GLN A 115 -12.63 -2.10 -4.91
CA GLN A 115 -11.45 -1.57 -4.25
C GLN A 115 -11.76 -0.36 -3.35
N GLY A 116 -12.59 0.57 -3.85
CA GLY A 116 -13.05 1.72 -3.07
C GLY A 116 -13.82 1.29 -1.83
N LEU A 117 -14.72 0.32 -1.96
CA LEU A 117 -15.49 -0.25 -0.85
C LEU A 117 -14.57 -0.84 0.22
N VAL A 118 -13.56 -1.62 -0.17
CA VAL A 118 -12.57 -2.16 0.78
C VAL A 118 -11.85 -1.02 1.52
N GLY A 119 -11.44 0.04 0.83
CA GLY A 119 -10.85 1.23 1.44
C GLY A 119 -11.76 1.88 2.48
N VAL A 120 -13.03 2.10 2.15
CA VAL A 120 -14.03 2.67 3.09
C VAL A 120 -14.23 1.78 4.30
N LEU A 121 -14.38 0.47 4.10
CA LEU A 121 -14.59 -0.49 5.19
C LEU A 121 -13.39 -0.54 6.14
N LEU A 122 -12.16 -0.43 5.64
CA LEU A 122 -10.96 -0.39 6.48
C LEU A 122 -10.90 0.89 7.34
N VAL A 123 -11.26 2.05 6.78
CA VAL A 123 -11.37 3.30 7.56
C VAL A 123 -12.43 3.16 8.65
N ALA A 124 -13.61 2.64 8.30
CA ALA A 124 -14.71 2.45 9.24
C ALA A 124 -14.34 1.47 10.37
N ALA A 125 -13.73 0.33 10.03
CA ALA A 125 -13.25 -0.65 11.01
C ALA A 125 -12.16 -0.06 11.91
N GLY A 126 -11.22 0.70 11.33
CA GLY A 126 -10.18 1.38 12.09
C GLY A 126 -10.74 2.44 13.04
N ALA A 127 -11.73 3.22 12.61
CA ALA A 127 -12.43 4.18 13.44
C ALA A 127 -13.20 3.51 14.59
N GLY A 128 -13.90 2.41 14.31
CA GLY A 128 -14.72 1.71 15.30
C GLY A 128 -13.92 0.89 16.33
N TRP A 129 -12.80 0.29 15.91
CA TRP A 129 -12.11 -0.70 16.76
C TRP A 129 -10.72 -0.27 17.22
N LYS A 130 -10.03 0.59 16.46
CA LYS A 130 -8.62 0.93 16.74
C LYS A 130 -8.45 2.37 17.24
N LEU A 131 -9.08 3.33 16.58
CA LEU A 131 -8.90 4.75 16.85
C LEU A 131 -9.89 5.19 17.93
N ARG A 132 -9.42 5.27 19.17
CA ARG A 132 -10.25 5.75 20.29
C ARG A 132 -10.14 7.28 20.38
N GLY A 133 -11.15 7.97 19.85
CA GLY A 133 -11.32 9.42 19.98
C GLY A 133 -11.64 10.13 18.66
N VAL A 134 -12.59 11.06 18.72
CA VAL A 134 -13.08 11.82 17.54
C VAL A 134 -11.95 12.52 16.79
N GLY A 135 -10.99 13.12 17.51
CA GLY A 135 -9.85 13.79 16.88
C GLY A 135 -8.97 12.86 16.02
N LEU A 136 -8.76 11.60 16.46
CA LEU A 136 -7.99 10.61 15.68
C LEU A 136 -8.76 10.12 14.47
N VAL A 137 -10.08 9.98 14.58
CA VAL A 137 -10.95 9.60 13.45
C VAL A 137 -10.97 10.72 12.41
N VAL A 138 -11.17 11.96 12.83
CA VAL A 138 -11.12 13.13 11.93
C VAL A 138 -9.76 13.22 11.24
N GLN A 139 -8.67 13.10 12.00
CA GLN A 139 -7.33 13.07 11.43
C GLN A 139 -7.18 11.95 10.39
N ALA A 140 -7.65 10.74 10.71
CA ALA A 140 -7.52 9.60 9.82
C ALA A 140 -8.30 9.82 8.51
N VAL A 141 -9.51 10.35 8.59
CA VAL A 141 -10.35 10.67 7.42
C VAL A 141 -9.70 11.75 6.57
N LEU A 142 -9.25 12.85 7.17
CA LEU A 142 -8.60 13.95 6.45
C LEU A 142 -7.33 13.51 5.74
N PHE A 143 -6.45 12.75 6.43
CA PHE A 143 -5.24 12.23 5.80
C PHE A 143 -5.54 11.22 4.69
N THR A 144 -6.58 10.39 4.86
CA THR A 144 -7.02 9.44 3.82
C THR A 144 -7.44 10.21 2.57
N ALA A 145 -8.28 11.24 2.74
CA ALA A 145 -8.75 12.08 1.65
C ALA A 145 -7.60 12.82 0.96
N ALA A 146 -6.65 13.36 1.73
CA ALA A 146 -5.46 14.01 1.19
C ALA A 146 -4.60 13.05 0.34
N VAL A 147 -4.30 11.86 0.85
CA VAL A 147 -3.53 10.84 0.11
C VAL A 147 -4.27 10.41 -1.16
N ALA A 148 -5.59 10.17 -1.07
CA ALA A 148 -6.40 9.81 -2.23
C ALA A 148 -6.39 10.92 -3.30
N MET A 149 -6.53 12.18 -2.89
CA MET A 149 -6.47 13.33 -3.78
C MET A 149 -5.10 13.47 -4.45
N VAL A 150 -4.01 13.39 -3.68
CA VAL A 150 -2.64 13.42 -4.22
C VAL A 150 -2.45 12.30 -5.24
N PHE A 151 -2.94 11.09 -4.95
CA PHE A 151 -2.86 9.96 -5.88
C PHE A 151 -3.52 10.29 -7.22
N VAL A 152 -4.76 10.77 -7.20
CA VAL A 152 -5.51 11.15 -8.41
C VAL A 152 -4.76 12.23 -9.18
N VAL A 153 -4.36 13.32 -8.52
CA VAL A 153 -3.65 14.44 -9.16
C VAL A 153 -2.34 13.97 -9.81
N LEU A 154 -1.54 13.16 -9.10
CA LEU A 154 -0.28 12.65 -9.64
C LEU A 154 -0.48 11.75 -10.85
N HIS A 155 -1.51 10.91 -10.85
CA HIS A 155 -1.76 10.01 -11.98
C HIS A 155 -2.39 10.73 -13.18
N THR A 156 -3.19 11.76 -12.93
CA THR A 156 -3.79 12.58 -14.00
C THR A 156 -2.79 13.56 -14.60
N HIS A 157 -1.86 14.12 -13.81
CA HIS A 157 -0.96 15.21 -14.24
C HIS A 157 0.53 14.86 -14.20
N GLY A 158 0.89 13.62 -13.84
CA GLY A 158 2.27 13.13 -13.77
C GLY A 158 3.12 13.42 -15.02
N PRO A 159 2.61 13.25 -16.25
CA PRO A 159 3.35 13.58 -17.47
C PRO A 159 3.73 15.07 -17.55
N ALA A 160 2.85 15.97 -17.11
CA ALA A 160 3.12 17.41 -17.09
C ALA A 160 4.10 17.80 -15.98
N LEU A 161 4.06 17.12 -14.83
CA LEU A 161 5.00 17.34 -13.73
C LEU A 161 6.42 16.87 -14.09
N MET A 162 6.57 15.79 -14.85
CA MET A 162 7.87 15.31 -15.35
C MET A 162 8.55 16.29 -16.31
N LEU A 163 7.78 17.10 -17.04
CA LEU A 163 8.31 18.14 -17.94
C LEU A 163 8.80 19.40 -17.21
N LEU A 164 8.43 19.56 -15.93
CA LEU A 164 8.81 20.71 -15.09
C LEU A 164 10.02 20.41 -14.19
N VAL A 165 10.48 19.16 -14.15
CA VAL A 165 11.70 18.78 -13.44
C VAL A 165 12.87 18.85 -14.45
N PRO A 166 13.84 19.76 -14.26
CA PRO A 166 14.94 20.00 -15.21
C PRO A 166 15.93 18.84 -15.30
#